data_AF-A0A924QPK1-F1
#
_entry.id   AF-A0A924QPK1-F1
#
_cell.length_a   1.000
_cell.length_b   1.000
_cell.length_c   1.000
_cell.angle_alpha   90.00
_cell.angle_beta   90.00
_cell.angle_gamma   90.00
#
_symmetry.space_group_name_H-M   'P 1'
#
loop_
_entity.id
_entity.type
_entity.pdbx_description
1 polymer ?
#
loop_
_entity_poly.entity_id
_entity_poly.type
_entity_poly.pdbx_seq_one_letter_code
_entity_poly.pdbx_strand_id
1 'polypeptide(L)'
;SKEKIGGDKQLQFSRVGWIYSRDNAFMVVINDTNEDLKRLNNIINPIDTLPRKNKLSGDYVQDKKNFISLRDGKDLNTYLFFIHFEKKEGTCVGELKGDLKMKDATTAAYNQGGDPCVIDFIFNKNDITLKEKGSCGNRRGMACFFDDTFTKKKEAKVVKKKVLR
;
A
#
# COMPACT_ATOMS: atom_id res chain seq x y z
N SER A 1 2.02 28.27 -14.36
CA SER A 1 2.41 26.95 -14.89
C SER A 1 3.91 26.97 -15.07
N LYS A 2 4.65 25.96 -14.61
CA LYS A 2 6.06 25.75 -14.97
C LYS A 2 6.12 24.53 -15.87
N GLU A 3 6.75 24.66 -17.03
CA GLU A 3 6.97 23.57 -17.96
C GLU A 3 8.45 23.57 -18.35
N LYS A 4 9.11 22.42 -18.29
CA LYS A 4 10.53 22.24 -18.63
C LYS A 4 10.75 20.86 -19.23
N ILE A 5 11.76 20.72 -20.07
CA ILE A 5 12.19 19.41 -20.56
C ILE A 5 13.14 18.82 -19.52
N GLY A 6 12.79 17.67 -18.94
CA GLY A 6 13.60 16.93 -17.99
C GLY A 6 14.85 16.31 -18.64
N GLY A 7 15.83 15.90 -17.84
CA GLY A 7 17.07 15.26 -18.34
C GLY A 7 16.83 13.92 -19.07
N ASP A 8 15.65 13.34 -18.90
CA ASP A 8 15.10 12.17 -19.57
C ASP A 8 14.34 12.50 -20.87
N LYS A 9 14.40 13.76 -21.34
CA LYS A 9 13.66 14.30 -22.50
C LYS A 9 12.14 14.23 -22.36
N GLN A 10 11.61 14.03 -21.15
CA GLN A 10 10.17 14.10 -20.90
C GLN A 10 9.74 15.53 -20.54
N LEU A 11 8.53 15.91 -20.95
CA LEU A 11 7.94 17.19 -20.57
C LEU A 11 7.56 17.13 -19.09
N GLN A 12 8.25 17.88 -18.26
CA GLN A 12 7.96 18.08 -16.86
C GLN A 12 7.10 19.33 -16.69
N PHE A 13 6.00 19.23 -15.96
CA PHE A 13 5.06 20.30 -15.71
C PHE A 13 4.67 20.36 -14.23
N SER A 14 4.39 21.57 -13.76
CA SER A 14 3.75 21.84 -12.48
C SER A 14 2.69 22.94 -12.64
N ARG A 15 1.45 22.60 -12.31
CA ARG A 15 0.27 23.46 -12.40
C ARG A 15 -0.34 23.60 -11.01
N VAL A 16 -0.29 24.82 -10.47
CA VAL A 16 -0.90 25.16 -9.19
C VAL A 16 -2.08 26.09 -9.47
N GLY A 17 -3.28 25.63 -9.15
CA GLY A 17 -4.52 26.39 -9.19
C GLY A 17 -4.86 26.94 -7.81
N TRP A 18 -5.11 28.24 -7.75
CA TRP A 18 -5.47 28.96 -6.53
C TRP A 18 -6.93 29.41 -6.62
N ILE A 19 -7.68 29.30 -5.53
CA ILE A 19 -8.92 30.06 -5.36
C ILE A 19 -8.71 31.19 -4.37
N TYR A 20 -9.45 32.27 -4.56
CA TYR A 20 -9.53 33.35 -3.60
C TYR A 20 -10.74 33.10 -2.69
N SER A 21 -10.49 32.87 -1.40
CA SER A 21 -11.52 32.69 -0.39
C SER A 21 -12.15 34.03 0.00
N ARG A 22 -13.38 33.98 0.54
CA ARG A 22 -14.08 35.15 1.13
C ARG A 22 -13.32 35.74 2.33
N ASP A 23 -12.40 35.00 2.93
CA ASP A 23 -11.54 35.46 4.03
C ASP A 23 -10.28 36.18 3.54
N ASN A 24 -10.28 36.69 2.30
CA ASN A 24 -9.12 37.32 1.63
C ASN A 24 -7.85 36.45 1.59
N ALA A 25 -8.01 35.13 1.59
CA ALA A 25 -6.90 34.18 1.54
C ALA A 25 -6.87 33.42 0.21
N PHE A 26 -5.69 33.29 -0.39
CA PHE A 26 -5.46 32.37 -1.50
C PHE A 26 -5.30 30.95 -0.95
N MET A 27 -6.07 30.00 -1.47
CA MET A 27 -5.95 28.58 -1.14
C MET A 27 -5.59 27.79 -2.39
N VAL A 28 -4.62 26.86 -2.27
CA VAL A 28 -4.32 25.90 -3.33
C VAL A 28 -5.45 24.88 -3.40
N VAL A 29 -6.08 24.74 -4.56
CA VAL A 29 -7.13 23.73 -4.80
C VAL A 29 -6.69 22.66 -5.79
N ILE A 30 -5.73 22.99 -6.65
CA ILE A 30 -5.20 22.07 -7.65
C ILE A 30 -3.68 22.17 -7.56
N ASN A 31 -3.02 21.03 -7.41
CA ASN A 31 -1.57 20.91 -7.52
C ASN A 31 -1.25 19.66 -8.33
N ASP A 32 -1.11 19.85 -9.63
CA ASP A 32 -0.84 18.80 -10.60
C ASP A 32 0.61 18.91 -11.06
N THR A 33 1.41 17.87 -10.81
CA THR A 33 2.85 17.88 -11.09
C THR A 33 3.35 16.49 -11.47
N ASN A 34 4.19 16.41 -12.51
CA ASN A 34 4.92 15.19 -12.87
C ASN A 34 6.44 15.35 -12.66
N GLU A 35 6.91 16.46 -12.08
CA GLU A 35 8.35 16.74 -11.93
C GLU A 35 9.03 15.87 -10.85
N ASP A 36 8.24 15.18 -10.03
CA ASP A 36 8.69 14.51 -8.81
C ASP A 36 8.77 12.99 -9.01
N LEU A 37 9.75 12.53 -9.79
CA LEU A 37 10.03 11.12 -10.03
C LEU A 37 10.17 10.30 -8.73
N LYS A 38 10.51 10.94 -7.61
CA LYS A 38 10.55 10.30 -6.27
C LYS A 38 9.16 10.07 -5.68
N ARG A 39 8.18 10.96 -5.93
CA ARG A 39 6.77 10.73 -5.57
C ARG A 39 6.14 9.68 -6.48
N LEU A 40 6.49 9.67 -7.76
CA LEU A 40 6.01 8.65 -8.72
C LEU A 40 6.52 7.24 -8.39
N ASN A 41 7.72 7.12 -7.81
CA ASN A 41 8.32 5.82 -7.44
C ASN A 41 8.03 5.37 -6.00
N ASN A 42 7.47 6.24 -5.15
CA ASN A 42 7.17 5.90 -3.76
C ASN A 42 5.70 5.55 -3.62
N ILE A 43 5.42 4.27 -3.47
CA ILE A 43 4.07 3.76 -3.20
C ILE A 43 3.65 4.21 -1.80
N ILE A 44 2.55 4.96 -1.74
CA ILE A 44 2.01 5.47 -0.48
C ILE A 44 1.09 4.41 0.12
N ASN A 45 1.45 3.92 1.29
CA ASN A 45 0.60 3.00 2.05
C ASN A 45 -0.50 3.77 2.81
N PRO A 46 -1.78 3.63 2.45
CA PRO A 46 -2.87 4.41 3.05
C PRO A 46 -3.14 4.05 4.51
N ILE A 47 -2.65 2.90 4.99
CA ILE A 47 -2.87 2.42 6.35
C ILE A 47 -1.60 2.48 7.21
N ASP A 48 -0.56 3.19 6.76
CA ASP A 48 0.75 3.14 7.42
C ASP A 48 0.73 3.67 8.86
N THR A 49 -0.12 4.67 9.10
CA THR A 49 -0.30 5.36 10.39
C THR A 49 -1.18 4.59 11.38
N LEU A 50 -1.84 3.51 10.94
CA LEU A 50 -2.74 2.72 11.77
C LEU A 50 -1.97 1.84 12.76
N PRO A 51 -2.59 1.45 13.89
CA PRO A 51 -1.94 0.66 14.92
C PRO A 51 -1.57 -0.76 14.47
N ARG A 52 -0.51 -1.30 15.11
CA ARG A 52 0.09 -2.61 14.84
C ARG A 52 0.30 -3.42 16.13
N LYS A 53 -0.71 -3.47 16.98
CA LYS A 53 -0.61 -4.10 18.31
C LYS A 53 -0.83 -5.60 18.25
N ASN A 54 -1.58 -6.09 17.26
CA ASN A 54 -1.88 -7.51 17.13
C ASN A 54 -0.67 -8.29 16.59
N LYS A 55 -0.62 -9.60 16.91
CA LYS A 55 0.52 -10.49 16.58
C LYS A 55 0.86 -10.50 15.08
N LEU A 56 -0.15 -10.55 14.22
CA LEU A 56 0.02 -10.60 12.76
C LEU A 56 0.16 -9.22 12.14
N SER A 57 -0.06 -8.14 12.89
CA SER A 57 0.12 -6.78 12.37
C SER A 57 1.60 -6.49 12.11
N GLY A 58 1.86 -5.73 11.05
CA GLY A 58 3.20 -5.42 10.58
C GLY A 58 3.27 -5.22 9.08
N ASP A 59 4.47 -4.97 8.58
CA ASP A 59 4.74 -4.89 7.15
C ASP A 59 5.44 -6.18 6.70
N TYR A 60 4.92 -6.81 5.67
CA TYR A 60 5.47 -7.98 5.02
C TYR A 60 6.01 -7.55 3.68
N VAL A 61 7.30 -7.77 3.42
CA VAL A 61 8.02 -7.12 2.33
C VAL A 61 8.83 -8.16 1.58
N GLN A 62 8.74 -8.12 0.26
CA GLN A 62 9.66 -8.81 -0.65
C GLN A 62 10.68 -7.81 -1.20
N ASP A 63 10.22 -6.64 -1.64
CA ASP A 63 11.05 -5.49 -2.01
C ASP A 63 10.32 -4.16 -1.77
N LYS A 64 10.90 -3.02 -2.18
CA LYS A 64 10.31 -1.70 -1.95
C LYS A 64 8.96 -1.49 -2.63
N LYS A 65 8.68 -2.22 -3.71
CA LYS A 65 7.47 -2.13 -4.50
C LYS A 65 6.54 -3.33 -4.32
N ASN A 66 7.00 -4.39 -3.69
CA ASN A 66 6.25 -5.61 -3.46
C ASN A 66 6.10 -5.83 -1.96
N PHE A 67 4.97 -5.40 -1.40
CA PHE A 67 4.72 -5.46 0.03
C PHE A 67 3.24 -5.55 0.39
N ILE A 68 3.01 -6.01 1.62
CA ILE A 68 1.71 -6.10 2.27
C ILE A 68 1.81 -5.47 3.64
N SER A 69 0.95 -4.51 3.90
CA SER A 69 0.78 -3.92 5.22
C SER A 69 -0.43 -4.55 5.89
N LEU A 70 -0.24 -5.04 7.10
CA LEU A 70 -1.31 -5.52 7.98
C LEU A 70 -1.40 -4.62 9.21
N ARG A 71 -2.62 -4.20 9.53
CA ARG A 71 -2.96 -3.32 10.65
C ARG A 71 -4.11 -3.91 11.43
N ASP A 72 -4.23 -3.46 12.66
CA ASP A 72 -5.29 -3.93 13.55
C ASP A 72 -6.67 -3.55 12.96
N GLY A 73 -7.59 -4.50 12.93
CA GLY A 73 -8.96 -4.29 12.50
C GLY A 73 -9.88 -3.86 13.63
N LYS A 74 -11.18 -4.09 13.44
CA LYS A 74 -12.24 -3.76 14.40
C LYS A 74 -12.15 -4.63 15.67
N ASP A 75 -11.65 -5.86 15.53
CA ASP A 75 -11.54 -6.86 16.58
C ASP A 75 -10.27 -7.72 16.39
N LEU A 76 -10.06 -8.71 17.26
CA LEU A 76 -8.87 -9.57 17.23
C LEU A 76 -8.80 -10.53 16.03
N ASN A 77 -9.94 -10.75 15.35
CA ASN A 77 -10.07 -11.68 14.23
C ASN A 77 -10.14 -10.96 12.88
N THR A 78 -10.09 -9.63 12.88
CA THR A 78 -10.13 -8.79 11.69
C THR A 78 -8.84 -8.00 11.59
N TYR A 79 -8.30 -7.91 10.38
CA TYR A 79 -7.15 -7.06 10.08
C TYR A 79 -7.43 -6.24 8.84
N LEU A 80 -6.98 -5.00 8.87
CA LEU A 80 -6.95 -4.16 7.68
C LEU A 80 -5.69 -4.51 6.90
N PHE A 81 -5.80 -4.72 5.60
CA PHE A 81 -4.65 -4.93 4.75
C PHE A 81 -4.58 -3.93 3.60
N PHE A 82 -3.36 -3.69 3.17
CA PHE A 82 -3.04 -3.04 1.91
C PHE A 82 -1.92 -3.82 1.25
N ILE A 83 -2.14 -4.26 0.02
CA ILE A 83 -1.15 -4.92 -0.83
C ILE A 83 -0.85 -4.05 -2.03
N HIS A 84 0.43 -3.92 -2.31
CA HIS A 84 0.93 -3.42 -3.57
C HIS A 84 1.97 -4.40 -4.12
N PHE A 85 1.84 -4.73 -5.40
CA PHE A 85 2.88 -5.46 -6.11
C PHE A 85 3.09 -4.89 -7.51
N GLU A 86 4.33 -4.99 -7.97
CA GLU A 86 4.78 -4.66 -9.31
C GLU A 86 5.60 -5.83 -9.84
N LYS A 87 5.07 -6.53 -10.85
CA LYS A 87 5.73 -7.63 -11.55
C LYS A 87 6.07 -7.22 -12.99
N LYS A 88 6.97 -7.97 -13.61
CA LYS A 88 7.34 -7.82 -15.05
C LYS A 88 7.68 -6.36 -15.40
N GLU A 89 8.56 -5.75 -14.61
CA GLU A 89 9.05 -4.38 -14.83
C GLU A 89 7.94 -3.31 -14.96
N GLY A 90 6.89 -3.39 -14.13
CA GLY A 90 5.83 -2.37 -14.14
C GLY A 90 4.67 -2.65 -15.10
N THR A 91 4.77 -3.68 -15.94
CA THR A 91 3.65 -4.05 -16.84
C THR A 91 2.49 -4.72 -16.08
N CYS A 92 2.72 -5.11 -14.84
CA CYS A 92 1.81 -5.88 -14.02
C CYS A 92 1.77 -5.30 -12.61
N VAL A 93 0.93 -4.29 -12.42
CA VAL A 93 0.70 -3.63 -11.13
C VAL A 93 -0.63 -4.09 -10.55
N GLY A 94 -0.64 -4.39 -9.26
CA GLY A 94 -1.85 -4.72 -8.52
C GLY A 94 -1.88 -4.00 -7.18
N GLU A 95 -3.03 -3.38 -6.89
CA GLU A 95 -3.30 -2.74 -5.61
C GLU A 95 -4.63 -3.25 -5.07
N LEU A 96 -4.63 -3.63 -3.80
CA LEU A 96 -5.86 -3.98 -3.12
C LEU A 96 -5.78 -3.60 -1.64
N LYS A 97 -6.88 -3.06 -1.14
CA LYS A 97 -7.08 -2.81 0.28
C LYS A 97 -8.41 -3.38 0.71
N GLY A 98 -8.50 -3.76 1.98
CA GLY A 98 -9.75 -4.21 2.55
C GLY A 98 -9.54 -4.84 3.92
N ASP A 99 -10.56 -5.56 4.35
CA ASP A 99 -10.59 -6.22 5.65
C ASP A 99 -10.46 -7.72 5.41
N LEU A 100 -9.41 -8.32 5.95
CA LEU A 100 -9.32 -9.77 6.03
C LEU A 100 -9.92 -10.27 7.34
N LYS A 101 -10.52 -11.45 7.30
CA LYS A 101 -11.10 -12.13 8.45
C LYS A 101 -10.39 -13.45 8.68
N MET A 102 -9.89 -13.66 9.89
CA MET A 102 -9.27 -14.92 10.31
C MET A 102 -10.33 -16.03 10.24
N LYS A 103 -9.99 -17.13 9.56
CA LYS A 103 -10.76 -18.38 9.55
C LYS A 103 -10.30 -19.30 10.67
N ASP A 104 -8.98 -19.32 10.91
CA ASP A 104 -8.32 -20.04 12.00
C ASP A 104 -7.08 -19.25 12.47
N ALA A 105 -6.20 -19.89 13.26
CA ALA A 105 -5.00 -19.23 13.81
C ALA A 105 -3.94 -18.86 12.76
N THR A 106 -4.00 -19.47 11.57
CA THR A 106 -2.98 -19.39 10.51
C THR A 106 -3.56 -19.03 9.15
N THR A 107 -4.88 -19.05 8.97
CA THR A 107 -5.52 -18.71 7.71
C THR A 107 -6.54 -17.60 7.88
N ALA A 108 -6.60 -16.73 6.88
CA ALA A 108 -7.60 -15.69 6.76
C ALA A 108 -8.08 -15.56 5.32
N ALA A 109 -9.20 -14.87 5.13
CA ALA A 109 -9.68 -14.54 3.79
C ALA A 109 -10.18 -13.11 3.70
N TYR A 110 -9.98 -12.54 2.53
CA TYR A 110 -10.67 -11.36 2.06
C TYR A 110 -11.81 -11.77 1.12
N ASN A 111 -13.00 -11.23 1.37
CA ASN A 111 -14.15 -11.31 0.48
C ASN A 111 -15.02 -10.08 0.74
N GLN A 112 -15.24 -9.29 -0.32
CA GLN A 112 -16.12 -8.12 -0.28
C GLN A 112 -17.43 -8.46 -0.98
N GLY A 113 -18.56 -8.23 -0.30
CA GLY A 113 -19.88 -8.49 -0.87
C GLY A 113 -20.08 -7.76 -2.21
N GLY A 114 -20.42 -8.51 -3.25
CA GLY A 114 -20.60 -8.00 -4.62
C GLY A 114 -19.34 -8.00 -5.49
N ASP A 115 -18.17 -8.33 -4.95
CA ASP A 115 -16.91 -8.50 -5.69
C ASP A 115 -16.56 -10.00 -5.75
N PRO A 116 -16.38 -10.63 -6.93
CA PRO A 116 -15.97 -12.03 -7.05
C PRO A 116 -14.51 -12.27 -6.61
N CYS A 117 -13.77 -11.22 -6.26
CA CYS A 117 -12.41 -11.33 -5.77
C CYS A 117 -12.36 -11.93 -4.36
N VAL A 118 -11.72 -13.11 -4.26
CA VAL A 118 -11.44 -13.80 -3.00
C VAL A 118 -9.96 -14.10 -2.92
N ILE A 119 -9.33 -13.69 -1.82
CA ILE A 119 -7.92 -13.94 -1.54
C ILE A 119 -7.82 -14.65 -0.19
N ASP A 120 -7.16 -15.80 -0.19
CA ASP A 120 -6.76 -16.47 1.03
C ASP A 120 -5.37 -16.01 1.44
N PHE A 121 -5.19 -15.75 2.74
CA PHE A 121 -3.93 -15.42 3.37
C PHE A 121 -3.53 -16.57 4.28
N ILE A 122 -2.31 -17.07 4.11
CA ILE A 122 -1.75 -18.18 4.88
C ILE A 122 -0.52 -17.67 5.62
N PHE A 123 -0.58 -17.69 6.95
CA PHE A 123 0.47 -17.21 7.84
C PHE A 123 1.36 -18.37 8.29
N ASN A 124 2.64 -18.30 7.92
CA ASN A 124 3.65 -19.30 8.27
C ASN A 124 4.79 -18.64 9.03
N LYS A 125 4.79 -18.74 10.37
CA LYS A 125 5.76 -18.07 11.26
C LYS A 125 5.78 -16.55 11.05
N ASN A 126 6.69 -16.07 10.20
CA ASN A 126 6.87 -14.67 9.84
C ASN A 126 6.49 -14.38 8.40
N ASP A 127 6.06 -15.37 7.63
CA ASP A 127 5.71 -15.19 6.22
C ASP A 127 4.19 -15.15 6.06
N ILE A 128 3.75 -14.41 5.05
CA ILE A 128 2.37 -14.40 4.58
C ILE A 128 2.37 -14.82 3.12
N THR A 129 1.65 -15.88 2.81
CA THR A 129 1.43 -16.36 1.45
C THR A 129 0.02 -16.00 1.03
N LEU A 130 -0.13 -15.41 -0.15
CA LEU A 130 -1.43 -15.09 -0.73
C LEU A 130 -1.79 -16.17 -1.73
N LYS A 131 -3.08 -16.46 -1.84
CA LYS A 131 -3.63 -17.29 -2.90
C LYS A 131 -4.91 -16.68 -3.43
N GLU A 132 -4.93 -16.38 -4.71
CA GLU A 132 -6.14 -15.92 -5.40
C GLU A 132 -7.06 -17.13 -5.63
N LYS A 133 -8.27 -17.10 -5.07
CA LYS A 133 -9.30 -18.14 -5.31
C LYS A 133 -10.45 -17.68 -6.19
N GLY A 134 -10.66 -16.36 -6.29
CA GLY A 134 -11.67 -15.74 -7.13
C GLY A 134 -11.08 -15.10 -8.38
N SER A 135 -11.88 -14.33 -9.11
CA SER A 135 -11.38 -13.51 -10.21
C SER A 135 -11.11 -12.10 -9.69
N CYS A 136 -9.86 -11.82 -9.29
CA CYS A 136 -9.46 -10.48 -8.86
C CYS A 136 -8.95 -9.62 -10.02
N GLY A 137 -9.23 -10.02 -11.27
CA GLY A 137 -8.76 -9.37 -12.50
C GLY A 137 -9.14 -7.90 -12.67
N ASN A 138 -10.09 -7.38 -11.89
CA ASN A 138 -10.45 -5.95 -11.90
C ASN A 138 -9.54 -5.08 -11.02
N ARG A 139 -8.71 -5.69 -10.18
CA ARG A 139 -7.80 -5.02 -9.22
C ARG A 139 -6.34 -5.04 -9.69
N ARG A 140 -6.11 -5.56 -10.91
CA ARG A 140 -4.80 -5.88 -11.49
C ARG A 140 -4.92 -6.01 -13.01
N GLY A 141 -3.80 -6.08 -13.74
CA GLY A 141 -3.82 -6.57 -15.13
C GLY A 141 -4.20 -8.06 -15.22
N MET A 142 -4.85 -8.48 -16.31
CA MET A 142 -5.38 -9.86 -16.49
C MET A 142 -4.39 -11.00 -16.16
N ALA A 143 -3.08 -10.81 -16.34
CA ALA A 143 -2.06 -11.86 -16.21
C ALA A 143 -1.28 -11.90 -14.86
N CYS A 144 -1.83 -11.29 -13.80
CA CYS A 144 -1.12 -10.95 -12.58
C CYS A 144 -1.72 -11.55 -11.31
N PHE A 145 -1.48 -12.81 -10.97
CA PHE A 145 -2.13 -13.43 -9.80
C PHE A 145 -1.54 -13.00 -8.44
N PHE A 146 -2.42 -12.92 -7.43
CA PHE A 146 -2.06 -12.73 -6.01
C PHE A 146 -1.57 -14.04 -5.36
N ASP A 147 -0.45 -14.59 -5.85
CA ASP A 147 0.06 -15.92 -5.44
C ASP A 147 1.50 -15.89 -4.89
N ASP A 148 1.91 -14.78 -4.26
CA ASP A 148 3.27 -14.61 -3.73
C ASP A 148 3.37 -14.81 -2.23
N THR A 149 4.62 -14.87 -1.74
CA THR A 149 4.94 -14.95 -0.31
C THR A 149 5.81 -13.76 0.10
N PHE A 150 5.43 -13.12 1.21
CA PHE A 150 6.10 -11.94 1.74
C PHE A 150 6.56 -12.21 3.18
N THR A 151 7.76 -11.72 3.54
CA THR A 151 8.33 -11.94 4.87
C THR A 151 8.14 -10.70 5.76
N LYS A 152 7.73 -10.91 7.01
CA LYS A 152 7.55 -9.86 8.00
C LYS A 152 8.85 -9.10 8.22
N LYS A 153 8.82 -7.80 7.91
CA LYS A 153 9.91 -6.88 8.17
C LYS A 153 10.10 -6.73 9.67
N LYS A 154 11.35 -6.90 10.12
CA LYS A 154 11.71 -6.66 11.52
C LYS A 154 11.53 -5.17 11.82
N GLU A 155 10.84 -4.87 12.91
CA GLU A 155 10.74 -3.50 13.41
C GLU A 155 12.14 -3.00 13.80
N ALA A 156 12.49 -1.81 13.35
CA ALA A 156 13.72 -1.16 13.77
C ALA A 156 13.61 -0.90 15.28
N LYS A 157 14.52 -1.47 16.07
CA LYS A 157 14.57 -1.20 17.51
C LYS A 157 14.75 0.32 17.68
N VAL A 158 13.81 0.97 18.34
CA VAL A 158 13.95 2.37 18.74
C VAL A 158 15.19 2.44 19.63
N VAL A 159 16.28 3.01 19.10
CA VAL A 159 17.46 3.32 19.90
C VAL A 159 17.03 4.39 20.88
N LYS A 160 16.73 3.99 22.12
CA LYS A 160 16.48 4.94 23.21
C LYS A 160 17.76 5.77 23.35
N LYS A 161 17.75 7.01 22.87
CA LYS A 161 18.80 7.98 23.21
C LYS A 161 18.83 8.07 24.73
N LYS A 162 19.91 7.59 25.35
CA LYS A 162 20.18 7.86 26.76
C LYS A 162 20.24 9.38 26.90
N VAL A 163 19.27 9.96 27.58
CA VAL A 163 19.36 11.33 28.07
C VAL A 163 20.48 11.32 29.10
N LEU A 164 21.62 11.93 28.77
CA LEU A 164 22.68 12.20 29.74
C LEU A 164 22.08 13.15 30.78
N ARG A 165 21.95 12.70 32.02
CA ARG A 165 21.65 13.54 33.18
C ARG A 165 22.95 13.94 33.84
#